data_AF-X1IUV7-F1
#
_entry.id   AF-X1IUV7-F1
#
_cell.length_a   1.000
_cell.length_b   1.000
_cell.length_c   1.000
_cell.angle_alpha   90.00
_cell.angle_beta   90.00
_cell.angle_gamma   90.00
#
_symmetry.space_group_name_H-M   'P 1'
#
loop_
_entity.id
_entity.type
_entity.pdbx_description
1 polymer ?
#
loop_
_entity_poly.entity_id
_entity_poly.type
_entity_poly.pdbx_seq_one_letter_code
_entity_poly.pdbx_strand_id
1 'polypeptide(L)' 'MTSLGRPVHPHILRHTFASRLMRTTNARIVQELLGHQHLSTTQIYTHPNQDDLKKAIEQLGQGEIETGLPPV' A
#
# COMPACT_ATOMS: atom_id res chain seq x y z
N MET A 1 -21.19 12.20 -13.31
CA MET A 1 -21.70 12.89 -12.11
C MET A 1 -21.03 14.25 -12.04
N THR A 2 -21.79 15.34 -11.91
CA THR A 2 -21.24 16.69 -11.72
C THR A 2 -21.26 17.03 -10.22
N SER A 3 -20.18 17.61 -9.71
CA SER A 3 -20.11 18.19 -8.36
C SER A 3 -19.42 19.54 -8.46
N LEU A 4 -19.95 20.56 -7.78
CA LEU A 4 -19.46 21.95 -7.81
C LEU A 4 -19.30 22.52 -9.23
N GLY A 5 -20.21 22.16 -10.16
CA GLY A 5 -20.20 22.66 -11.54
C GLY A 5 -19.09 22.07 -12.42
N ARG A 6 -18.34 21.05 -11.96
CA ARG A 6 -17.30 20.37 -12.73
C ARG A 6 -17.62 18.89 -12.95
N PRO A 7 -17.17 18.29 -14.07
CA PRO A 7 -17.28 16.85 -14.29
C PRO A 7 -16.43 16.11 -13.25
N VAL A 8 -17.08 15.32 -12.38
CA VAL A 8 -16.40 14.40 -11.49
C VAL A 8 -16.28 13.05 -12.17
N HIS A 9 -15.09 12.48 -12.11
CA HIS A 9 -14.78 11.14 -12.60
C HIS A 9 -14.63 10.24 -11.37
N PRO A 10 -15.66 9.47 -10.98
CA PRO A 10 -15.66 8.70 -9.73
C PRO A 10 -14.46 7.76 -9.61
N HIS A 11 -14.02 7.18 -10.73
CA HIS A 11 -12.86 6.31 -10.77
C HIS A 11 -11.56 7.06 -10.43
N ILE A 12 -11.37 8.29 -10.92
CA ILE A 12 -10.15 9.08 -10.61
C ILE A 12 -10.05 9.37 -9.11
N LEU A 13 -11.19 9.66 -8.46
CA LEU A 13 -11.25 9.85 -7.02
C LEU A 13 -10.89 8.56 -6.27
N ARG A 14 -11.49 7.43 -6.66
CA ARG A 14 -11.18 6.11 -6.10
C ARG A 14 -9.69 5.78 -6.25
N HIS A 15 -9.12 5.99 -7.44
CA HIS A 15 -7.71 5.70 -7.69
C HIS A 15 -6.79 6.61 -6.86
N THR A 16 -7.09 7.90 -6.79
CA THR A 16 -6.31 8.84 -5.95
C THR A 16 -6.34 8.46 -4.47
N PHE A 17 -7.53 8.11 -3.97
CA PHE A 17 -7.70 7.66 -2.58
C PHE A 17 -6.92 6.38 -2.30
N ALA A 18 -7.08 5.36 -3.13
CA ALA A 18 -6.43 4.06 -2.98
C ALA A 18 -4.90 4.14 -3.08
N SER A 19 -4.37 4.88 -4.06
CA SER A 19 -2.92 5.06 -4.25
C SER A 19 -2.26 5.76 -3.07
N ARG A 20 -2.95 6.70 -2.41
CA ARG A 20 -2.41 7.38 -1.21
C ARG A 20 -2.41 6.44 -0.02
N LEU A 21 -3.51 5.70 0.22
CA LEU A 21 -3.57 4.75 1.33
C LEU A 21 -2.57 3.60 1.19
N MET A 22 -2.37 3.08 -0.04
CA MET A 22 -1.41 2.00 -0.28
C MET A 22 0.03 2.36 0.12
N ARG A 23 0.36 3.66 0.18
CA ARG A 23 1.68 4.14 0.61
C ARG A 23 1.81 4.30 2.13
N THR A 24 0.70 4.30 2.87
CA THR A 24 0.70 4.61 4.31
C THR A 24 0.22 3.47 5.18
N THR A 25 -0.33 2.41 4.58
CA THR A 25 -0.91 1.29 5.32
C THR A 25 -0.78 -0.04 4.54
N ASN A 26 -1.26 -1.12 5.14
CA ASN A 26 -1.24 -2.45 4.53
C ASN A 26 -2.36 -2.61 3.49
N ALA A 27 -2.07 -3.36 2.42
CA ALA A 27 -3.00 -3.67 1.34
C ALA A 27 -4.34 -4.28 1.79
N ARG A 28 -4.37 -5.01 2.91
CA ARG A 28 -5.62 -5.58 3.47
C ARG A 28 -6.57 -4.49 3.99
N ILE A 29 -6.04 -3.49 4.67
CA ILE A 29 -6.83 -2.35 5.16
C ILE A 29 -7.40 -1.58 3.96
N VAL A 30 -6.60 -1.34 2.93
CA VAL A 30 -7.06 -0.68 1.70
C VAL A 30 -8.16 -1.50 1.01
N GLN A 31 -8.00 -2.83 0.94
CA GLN A 31 -8.99 -3.73 0.36
C GLN A 31 -10.34 -3.66 1.07
N GLU A 32 -10.33 -3.64 2.41
CA GLU A 32 -11.56 -3.54 3.22
C GLU A 32 -12.23 -2.17 3.04
N LEU A 33 -11.46 -1.08 3.08
CA LEU A 33 -11.98 0.28 2.87
C LEU A 33 -12.58 0.48 1.46
N LEU A 34 -12.07 -0.22 0.46
CA LEU A 34 -12.57 -0.14 -0.92
C LEU A 34 -13.70 -1.14 -1.22
N GLY A 35 -13.99 -2.06 -0.29
CA GLY A 35 -14.98 -3.12 -0.49
C GLY A 35 -14.61 -4.11 -1.59
N HIS A 36 -13.32 -4.31 -1.85
CA HIS A 36 -12.85 -5.23 -2.88
C HIS A 36 -13.01 -6.69 -2.41
N GLN A 37 -13.62 -7.56 -3.23
CA GLN A 37 -13.77 -8.98 -2.88
C GLN A 37 -12.46 -9.76 -2.92
N HIS A 38 -11.55 -9.37 -3.81
CA HIS A 38 -10.25 -10.04 -4.00
C HIS A 38 -9.11 -9.04 -3.82
N LEU A 39 -8.06 -9.46 -3.13
CA LEU A 39 -6.86 -8.64 -2.95
C LEU A 39 -6.21 -8.25 -4.29
N SER A 40 -6.30 -9.12 -5.31
CA SER A 40 -5.81 -8.85 -6.66
C SER A 40 -6.38 -7.57 -7.27
N THR A 41 -7.65 -7.25 -6.98
CA THR A 41 -8.26 -5.98 -7.45
C THR A 41 -7.69 -4.75 -6.72
N THR A 42 -7.13 -4.93 -5.52
CA THR A 42 -6.42 -3.87 -4.78
C THR A 42 -4.94 -3.78 -5.18
N GLN A 43 -4.34 -4.88 -5.65
CA GLN A 43 -2.93 -4.94 -6.04
C GLN A 43 -2.59 -4.01 -7.22
N ILE A 44 -3.56 -3.58 -8.01
CA ILE A 44 -3.35 -2.57 -9.07
C ILE A 44 -2.80 -1.24 -8.55
N TYR A 45 -2.89 -0.99 -7.24
CA TYR A 45 -2.34 0.21 -6.59
C TYR A 45 -0.92 0.01 -6.05
N THR A 46 -0.43 -1.23 -6.05
CA THR A 46 0.94 -1.54 -5.64
C THR A 46 1.90 -1.29 -6.79
N HIS A 47 2.99 -0.58 -6.50
CA HIS A 47 4.06 -0.28 -7.46
C HIS A 47 5.42 -0.38 -6.75
N PRO A 48 5.79 -1.57 -6.23
CA PRO A 48 7.06 -1.74 -5.55
C PRO A 48 8.22 -1.58 -6.54
N ASN A 49 9.30 -0.95 -6.10
CA ASN A 49 10.57 -0.88 -6.84
C ASN A 49 11.67 -1.63 -6.08
N GLN A 50 12.87 -1.71 -6.68
CA GLN A 50 13.99 -2.44 -6.07
C GLN A 50 14.43 -1.88 -4.72
N ASP A 51 14.32 -0.57 -4.50
CA ASP A 51 14.70 0.04 -3.22
C ASP A 51 13.70 -0.32 -2.12
N ASP A 52 12.41 -0.44 -2.45
CA ASP A 52 11.40 -0.93 -1.50
C ASP A 52 11.71 -2.36 -1.05
N LEU A 53 12.15 -3.22 -1.98
CA LEU A 53 12.53 -4.59 -1.68
C LEU A 53 13.80 -4.68 -0.82
N LYS A 54 14.82 -3.88 -1.14
CA LYS A 54 16.05 -3.80 -0.34
C LYS A 54 15.76 -3.35 1.09
N LYS A 55 14.99 -2.28 1.26
CA LYS A 55 14.57 -1.77 2.58
C LYS A 55 13.83 -2.82 3.39
N ALA A 56 12.96 -3.61 2.76
CA ALA A 56 12.25 -4.69 3.45
C ALA A 56 13.21 -5.75 4.03
N ILE A 57 14.29 -6.08 3.32
CA ILE A 57 15.32 -7.01 3.80
C ILE A 57 16.18 -6.34 4.89
N GLU A 58 16.59 -5.08 4.70
CA GLU A 58 17.38 -4.34 5.68
C GLU A 58 16.65 -4.20 7.03
N GLN A 59 15.34 -3.95 7.02
CA GLN A 59 14.52 -3.85 8.22
C GLN A 59 14.50 -5.16 9.03
N LEU A 60 14.66 -6.32 8.38
CA LEU A 60 14.72 -7.61 9.06
C LEU A 60 16.00 -7.74 9.90
N GLY A 61 17.14 -7.28 9.37
CA GLY A 61 18.43 -7.32 10.07
C GLY A 61 18.60 -6.26 11.17
N GLN A 62 17.77 -5.22 11.20
CA GLN A 62 17.82 -4.18 12.24
C GLN A 62 17.15 -4.59 13.56
N GLY A 63 16.33 -5.64 13.56
CA GLY A 63 15.62 -6.12 14.76
C GLY A 63 16.41 -7.09 15.65
N GLU A 64 17.56 -7.61 15.19
CA GLU A 64 18.30 -8.68 15.88
C GLU A 64 19.49 -8.18 16.72
N ILE A 65 19.93 -6.93 16.54
CA ILE A 65 21.13 -6.40 17.21
C ILE A 65 20.87 -6.01 18.68
N GLU A 66 19.61 -5.96 19.13
CA GLU A 66 19.28 -5.67 20.55
C GLU A 66 19.13 -6.92 21.44
N THR A 67 19.11 -8.15 20.91
CA THR A 67 18.88 -9.36 21.73
C THR A 67 20.12 -10.24 21.98
N GLY A 68 21.30 -9.88 21.47
CA GLY A 68 22.55 -10.54 21.85
C GLY A 68 22.65 -12.04 21.48
N LEU A 69 21.87 -12.52 20.52
CA LEU A 69 22.00 -13.89 19.99
C LEU A 69 22.69 -13.83 18.62
N PRO A 70 23.74 -14.64 18.37
CA PRO A 70 24.37 -14.67 17.05
C PRO A 70 23.43 -15.27 16.00
N PRO A 71 23.59 -14.88 14.72
CA PRO A 71 22.79 -15.43 13.62
C PRO A 71 23.04 -16.94 13.47
N VAL A 72 21.96 -17.68 13.19
CA VAL A 72 21.98 -19.11 12.87
C VAL A 72 22.50 -19.36 11.46
#